data_AF-A0A7X0P8Y9-F1
#
_entry.id   AF-A0A7X0P8Y9-F1
#
_cell.length_a   1.000
_cell.length_b   1.000
_cell.length_c   1.000
_cell.angle_alpha   90.00
_cell.angle_beta   90.00
_cell.angle_gamma   90.00
#
_symmetry.space_group_name_H-M   'P 1'
#
loop_
_entity.id
_entity.type
_entity.pdbx_description
1 polymer ?
#
loop_
_entity_poly.entity_id
_entity_poly.type
_entity_poly.pdbx_seq_one_letter_code
_entity_poly.pdbx_strand_id
1 'polypeptide(L)'
;MPNGILRWEDPAPVRTRTNKEYEPVAAELQARPNEWAVIAENPDTPEGRRDANRLFNAVKNGYRGWNNDDGGTFEATTRTVTKNGGAKVILVHVQYVPASS
;
A
#
# COMPACT_ATOMS: atom_id res chain seq x y z
N MET A 1 -16.56 -1.59 18.57
CA MET A 1 -15.21 -1.35 19.13
C MET A 1 -14.47 -0.44 18.15
N PRO A 2 -13.56 0.44 18.62
CA PRO A 2 -13.40 1.79 18.09
C PRO A 2 -12.59 1.89 16.79
N ASN A 3 -12.92 2.92 16.02
CA ASN A 3 -12.41 3.32 14.70
C ASN A 3 -10.88 3.36 14.61
N GLY A 4 -10.28 2.44 13.87
CA GLY A 4 -8.83 2.29 13.70
C GLY A 4 -8.23 3.14 12.59
N ILE A 5 -8.35 4.46 12.68
CA ILE A 5 -7.50 5.37 11.88
C ILE A 5 -6.11 5.38 12.53
N LEU A 6 -5.11 4.79 11.87
CA LEU A 6 -3.71 4.81 12.34
C LEU A 6 -3.18 6.26 12.36
N ARG A 7 -2.51 6.65 13.45
CA ARG A 7 -1.97 8.00 13.66
C ARG A 7 -0.47 8.05 13.34
N TRP A 8 -0.06 9.11 12.65
CA TRP A 8 1.27 9.34 12.05
C TRP A 8 2.46 9.48 13.02
N GLU A 9 2.27 9.24 14.32
CA GLU A 9 3.32 9.32 15.34
C GLU A 9 4.00 7.97 15.61
N ASP A 10 3.49 6.89 15.00
CA ASP A 10 4.05 5.55 15.19
C ASP A 10 5.41 5.38 14.45
N PRO A 11 6.41 4.77 15.12
CA PRO A 11 7.75 4.64 14.57
C PRO A 11 7.77 3.82 13.29
N ALA A 12 8.66 4.20 12.36
CA ALA A 12 8.78 3.56 11.06
C ALA A 12 8.95 2.03 11.20
N PRO A 13 8.09 1.22 10.54
CA PRO A 13 8.13 -0.23 10.65
C PRO A 13 9.49 -0.80 10.22
N VAL A 14 10.01 -1.72 11.03
CA VAL A 14 11.32 -2.36 10.82
C VAL A 14 11.34 -3.19 9.53
N ARG A 15 12.47 -3.12 8.83
CA ARG A 15 12.75 -3.84 7.58
C ARG A 15 12.93 -5.34 7.81
N THR A 16 11.84 -6.10 7.84
CA THR A 16 11.90 -7.57 7.71
C THR A 16 10.82 -8.08 6.75
N ARG A 17 11.14 -9.17 6.04
CA ARG A 17 10.25 -9.88 5.11
C ARG A 17 8.98 -10.43 5.79
N THR A 18 9.03 -10.53 7.12
CA THR A 18 7.97 -10.98 8.04
C THR A 18 7.14 -9.84 8.64
N ASN A 19 7.32 -8.59 8.22
CA ASN A 19 6.46 -7.51 8.69
C ASN A 19 5.05 -7.69 8.09
N LYS A 20 4.07 -8.00 8.94
CA LYS A 20 2.68 -8.32 8.60
C LYS A 20 1.73 -7.11 8.65
N GLU A 21 2.29 -5.91 8.75
CA GLU A 21 1.55 -4.65 8.86
C GLU A 21 0.43 -4.50 7.81
N TYR A 22 0.65 -4.97 6.59
CA TYR A 22 -0.33 -4.86 5.50
C TYR A 22 -1.19 -6.11 5.28
N GLU A 23 -1.07 -7.17 6.08
CA GLU A 23 -1.91 -8.38 5.94
C GLU A 23 -3.43 -8.08 6.00
N PRO A 24 -3.93 -7.21 6.91
CA PRO A 24 -5.36 -6.88 6.92
C PRO A 24 -5.81 -6.18 5.65
N VAL A 25 -4.99 -5.27 5.13
CA VAL A 25 -5.28 -4.53 3.90
C VAL A 25 -5.24 -5.45 2.68
N ALA A 26 -4.26 -6.36 2.63
CA ALA A 26 -4.16 -7.38 1.59
C ALA A 26 -5.41 -8.28 1.57
N ALA A 27 -5.89 -8.71 2.74
CA ALA A 27 -7.12 -9.50 2.85
C ALA A 27 -8.37 -8.74 2.37
N GLU A 28 -8.49 -7.44 2.70
CA GLU A 28 -9.60 -6.61 2.20
C GLU A 28 -9.59 -6.47 0.68
N LEU A 29 -8.40 -6.32 0.08
CA LEU A 29 -8.26 -6.23 -1.38
C LEU A 29 -8.52 -7.56 -2.07
N GLN A 30 -8.13 -8.68 -1.46
CA GLN A 30 -8.48 -10.01 -1.94
C GLN A 30 -10.00 -10.24 -1.92
N ALA A 31 -10.71 -9.71 -0.93
CA ALA A 31 -12.16 -9.76 -0.86
C ALA A 31 -12.86 -8.87 -1.91
N ARG A 32 -12.13 -7.95 -2.55
CA ARG A 32 -12.59 -7.04 -3.61
C ARG A 32 -11.64 -7.09 -4.81
N PRO A 33 -11.56 -8.26 -5.48
CA PRO A 33 -10.64 -8.42 -6.59
C PRO A 33 -10.99 -7.44 -7.72
N ASN A 34 -9.95 -6.99 -8.40
CA ASN A 34 -10.04 -6.06 -9.52
C ASN A 34 -10.47 -4.61 -9.21
N GLU A 35 -10.56 -4.24 -7.94
CA GLU A 35 -10.81 -2.86 -7.52
C GLU A 35 -9.50 -2.17 -7.09
N TRP A 36 -9.25 -0.97 -7.62
CA TRP A 36 -8.15 -0.12 -7.19
C TRP A 36 -8.50 0.60 -5.89
N ALA A 37 -7.67 0.44 -4.85
CA ALA A 37 -7.76 1.22 -3.62
C ALA A 37 -6.47 2.01 -3.36
N VAL A 38 -6.61 3.18 -2.74
CA VAL A 38 -5.46 3.95 -2.20
C VAL A 38 -5.09 3.36 -0.84
N ILE A 39 -3.85 2.93 -0.68
CA ILE A 39 -3.37 2.33 0.58
C ILE A 39 -2.43 3.23 1.37
N ALA A 40 -1.84 4.24 0.72
CA ALA A 40 -0.96 5.20 1.38
C ALA A 40 -0.89 6.51 0.61
N GLU A 41 -0.64 7.59 1.35
CA GLU A 41 -0.38 8.92 0.82
C GLU A 41 0.92 9.44 1.41
N ASN A 42 1.83 9.93 0.57
CA ASN A 42 3.12 10.44 1.00
C ASN A 42 3.29 11.89 0.51
N PRO A 43 3.97 12.78 1.23
CA PRO A 43 4.28 14.11 0.71
C PRO A 43 5.19 14.02 -0.52
N ASP A 44 5.07 14.96 -1.47
CA ASP A 44 5.96 15.05 -2.64
C ASP A 44 7.32 15.67 -2.26
N THR A 45 8.06 14.97 -1.39
CA THR A 45 9.43 15.28 -0.97
C THR A 45 10.36 14.13 -1.34
N PRO A 46 11.70 14.29 -1.30
CA PRO A 46 12.64 13.19 -1.54
C PRO A 46 12.39 11.96 -0.65
N GLU A 47 12.05 12.17 0.62
CA GLU A 47 11.73 11.12 1.59
C GLU A 47 10.40 10.45 1.24
N GLY A 48 9.34 11.23 1.00
CA GLY A 48 8.03 10.69 0.64
C GLY A 48 8.04 9.92 -0.69
N ARG A 49 8.84 10.37 -1.67
CA ARG A 49 9.11 9.62 -2.92
C ARG A 49 9.79 8.29 -2.65
N ARG A 50 10.79 8.26 -1.75
CA ARG A 50 11.47 7.03 -1.36
C ARG A 50 10.52 6.07 -0.67
N ASP A 51 9.66 6.55 0.21
CA ASP A 51 8.72 5.70 0.95
C ASP A 51 7.58 5.20 0.06
N ALA A 52 7.01 6.03 -0.80
CA ALA A 52 6.05 5.60 -1.83
C ALA A 52 6.64 4.52 -2.75
N ASN A 53 7.86 4.73 -3.26
CA ASN A 53 8.56 3.74 -4.07
C ASN A 53 8.85 2.45 -3.29
N ARG A 54 9.16 2.55 -1.99
CA ARG A 54 9.41 1.37 -1.16
C ARG A 54 8.14 0.54 -1.00
N LEU A 55 6.99 1.17 -0.76
CA LEU A 55 5.70 0.48 -0.64
C LEU A 55 5.28 -0.12 -1.98
N PHE A 56 5.35 0.64 -3.06
CA PHE A 56 5.09 0.14 -4.42
C PHE A 56 5.90 -1.12 -4.73
N ASN A 57 7.21 -1.11 -4.42
CA ASN A 57 8.06 -2.27 -4.63
C ASN A 57 7.74 -3.42 -3.66
N ALA A 58 7.30 -3.13 -2.44
CA ALA A 58 6.89 -4.18 -1.51
C ALA A 58 5.68 -4.94 -2.05
N VAL A 59 4.64 -4.22 -2.49
CA VAL A 59 3.43 -4.81 -3.09
C VAL A 59 3.79 -5.63 -4.33
N LYS A 60 4.53 -5.03 -5.27
CA LYS A 60 4.89 -5.68 -6.54
C LYS A 60 5.70 -6.98 -6.37
N ASN A 61 6.49 -7.08 -5.30
CA ASN A 61 7.33 -8.25 -5.02
C ASN A 61 6.76 -9.14 -3.89
N GLY A 62 5.54 -8.87 -3.42
CA GLY A 62 4.88 -9.62 -2.34
C GLY A 62 5.49 -9.45 -0.95
N TYR A 63 6.38 -8.49 -0.72
CA TYR A 63 6.98 -8.27 0.60
C TYR A 63 6.02 -7.57 1.56
N ARG A 64 6.28 -7.64 2.87
CA ARG A 64 5.53 -6.91 3.92
C ARG A 64 4.05 -7.31 4.08
N GLY A 65 3.74 -8.60 3.95
CA GLY A 65 2.37 -9.10 4.09
C GLY A 65 1.55 -9.08 2.80
N TRP A 66 2.17 -8.70 1.67
CA TRP A 66 1.58 -8.78 0.33
C TRP A 66 1.88 -10.13 -0.37
N ASN A 67 2.28 -11.16 0.39
CA ASN A 67 2.49 -12.50 -0.17
C ASN A 67 1.13 -13.10 -0.54
N ASN A 68 1.05 -13.79 -1.67
CA ASN A 68 -0.13 -14.53 -2.10
C ASN A 68 0.24 -16.00 -2.29
N ASP A 69 -0.45 -16.87 -1.57
CA ASP A 69 -0.29 -18.33 -1.68
C ASP A 69 -1.30 -18.96 -2.66
N ASP A 70 -2.30 -18.20 -3.09
CA ASP A 70 -3.41 -18.63 -3.96
C ASP A 70 -3.14 -18.44 -5.46
N GLY A 71 -1.94 -17.98 -5.82
CA GLY A 71 -1.51 -17.74 -7.20
C GLY A 71 -1.94 -16.39 -7.80
N GLY A 72 -2.75 -15.60 -7.10
CA GLY A 72 -3.08 -14.22 -7.51
C GLY A 72 -1.93 -13.25 -7.28
N THR A 73 -1.96 -12.09 -7.93
CA THR A 73 -0.94 -11.04 -7.82
C THR A 73 -1.53 -9.75 -7.28
N PHE A 74 -0.73 -8.98 -6.55
CA PHE A 74 -1.06 -7.59 -6.26
C PHE A 74 -0.38 -6.67 -7.27
N GLU A 75 -1.17 -5.86 -7.94
CA GLU A 75 -0.67 -4.80 -8.80
C GLU A 75 -0.66 -3.48 -8.03
N ALA A 76 0.38 -2.67 -8.25
CA ALA A 76 0.50 -1.36 -7.63
C ALA A 76 0.73 -0.28 -8.69
N THR A 77 0.30 0.94 -8.40
CA THR A 77 0.64 2.14 -9.19
C THR A 77 0.77 3.35 -8.27
N THR A 78 1.47 4.39 -8.73
CA THR A 78 1.62 5.65 -7.98
C THR A 78 1.12 6.82 -8.80
N ARG A 79 0.51 7.80 -8.13
CA ARG A 79 0.02 9.04 -8.76
C ARG A 79 0.26 10.23 -7.84
N THR A 80 0.85 11.30 -8.37
CA THR A 80 0.95 12.57 -7.65
C THR A 80 -0.32 13.41 -7.86
N VAL A 81 -0.90 13.91 -6.79
CA VAL A 81 -2.07 14.80 -6.80
C VAL A 81 -1.81 16.05 -5.96
N THR A 82 -2.52 17.13 -6.28
CA THR A 82 -2.49 18.36 -5.47
C THR A 82 -3.74 18.38 -4.59
N LYS A 83 -3.56 18.47 -3.28
CA LYS A 83 -4.67 18.57 -2.31
C LYS A 83 -5.19 20.00 -2.20
N ASN A 84 -6.41 20.14 -1.67
CA ASN A 84 -6.96 21.42 -1.27
C ASN A 84 -6.01 22.07 -0.24
N GLY A 85 -5.45 23.23 -0.60
CA GLY A 85 -4.35 23.87 0.14
C GLY A 85 -3.01 23.88 -0.61
N GLY A 86 -2.93 23.32 -1.82
CA GLY A 86 -1.76 23.41 -2.70
C GLY A 86 -0.64 22.41 -2.41
N ALA A 87 -0.77 21.60 -1.34
CA ALA A 87 0.18 20.56 -1.01
C ALA A 87 0.14 19.43 -2.05
N LYS A 88 1.31 19.01 -2.54
CA LYS A 88 1.45 17.87 -3.44
C LYS A 88 1.72 16.60 -2.65
N VAL A 89 0.98 15.54 -2.96
CA VAL A 89 1.12 14.21 -2.36
C VAL A 89 1.17 13.13 -3.41
N ILE A 90 1.85 12.03 -3.11
CA ILE A 90 1.97 10.83 -3.91
C ILE A 90 1.08 9.75 -3.30
N LEU A 91 0.08 9.32 -4.05
CA LEU A 91 -0.83 8.23 -3.68
C LEU A 91 -0.30 6.91 -4.21
N VAL A 92 -0.24 5.89 -3.35
CA VAL A 92 0.03 4.51 -3.75
C VAL A 92 -1.31 3.78 -3.85
N HIS A 93 -1.63 3.32 -5.05
CA HIS A 93 -2.83 2.53 -5.33
C HIS A 93 -2.44 1.07 -5.49
N VAL A 94 -3.30 0.16 -5.02
CA VAL A 94 -3.13 -1.28 -5.14
C VAL A 94 -4.44 -1.95 -5.52
N GLN A 95 -4.33 -3.02 -6.31
CA GLN A 95 -5.42 -3.90 -6.70
C GLN A 95 -4.94 -5.35 -6.54
N TYR A 96 -5.84 -6.23 -6.09
CA TYR A 96 -5.61 -7.68 -6.17
C TYR A 96 -6.17 -8.21 -7.50
N VAL A 97 -5.33 -8.94 -8.23
CA VAL A 97 -5.67 -9.61 -9.49
C VAL A 97 -5.60 -11.12 -9.23
N PRO A 98 -6.75 -11.81 -9.11
CA PRO A 98 -6.76 -13.26 -8.90
C PRO A 98 -6.12 -13.98 -10.11
N ALA A 99 -5.55 -15.16 -9.87
CA ALA A 99 -5.09 -16.01 -10.95
C ALA A 99 -6.24 -16.29 -11.92
N SER A 100 -6.04 -15.98 -13.20
CA SER A 100 -7.01 -16.34 -14.24
C SER A 100 -7.20 -17.86 -14.21
N SER A 101 -8.40 -18.30 -13.81
CA SER A 101 -8.82 -19.70 -13.95
C SER A 101 -9.08 -20.06 -15.42
#